data_AF-A0A1U7P193-F1
#
_entry.id   AF-A0A1U7P193-F1
#
_cell.length_a   1.000
_cell.length_b   1.000
_cell.length_c   1.000
_cell.angle_alpha   90.00
_cell.angle_beta   90.00
_cell.angle_gamma   90.00
#
_symmetry.space_group_name_H-M   'P 1'
#
loop_
_entity.id
_entity.type
_entity.pdbx_description
1 polymer ?
#
loop_
_entity_poly.entity_id
_entity_poly.type
_entity_poly.pdbx_seq_one_letter_code
_entity_poly.pdbx_strand_id
1 'polypeptide(L)'
;MTTPFTALERNILKAKGLSEQHLAALADLGVSGRADFASIGSCETLLELLPDLNTEVAARVLNWALPSAALGEPVPSALSGETQAGAAMFLQGLVVNSSDSTYCVHCQAKQPKDYSVGDLCLNCGLQAEPIETCYWCGTSGPGRFCRTCGAAFVITAELPLALLLRREGVAKDDIPAKIRAMGEAEKQVLWGRVRRSRR
;
A
#
# COMPACT_ATOMS: atom_id res chain seq x y z
N MET A 1 -4.20 -40.49 21.54
CA MET A 1 -4.40 -41.41 20.41
C MET A 1 -3.74 -40.77 19.21
N THR A 2 -2.60 -41.30 18.80
CA THR A 2 -1.78 -40.77 17.71
C THR A 2 -2.50 -41.01 16.40
N THR A 3 -3.05 -39.96 15.80
CA THR A 3 -3.78 -40.05 14.53
C THR A 3 -2.78 -40.36 13.43
N PRO A 4 -2.83 -41.53 12.79
CA PRO A 4 -1.85 -41.87 11.75
C PRO A 4 -2.01 -40.96 10.54
N PHE A 5 -0.93 -40.80 9.78
CA PHE A 5 -0.95 -40.07 8.51
C PHE A 5 -2.13 -40.52 7.64
N THR A 6 -2.88 -39.56 7.12
CA THR A 6 -3.95 -39.84 6.17
C THR A 6 -3.39 -40.52 4.92
N ALA A 7 -4.22 -41.29 4.21
CA ALA A 7 -3.80 -41.94 2.96
C ALA A 7 -3.25 -40.93 1.93
N LEU A 8 -3.78 -39.71 1.92
CA LEU A 8 -3.30 -38.60 1.09
C LEU A 8 -1.88 -38.17 1.49
N GLU A 9 -1.64 -37.91 2.77
CA GLU A 9 -0.32 -37.47 3.27
C GLU A 9 0.75 -38.54 3.03
N ARG A 10 0.43 -39.82 3.24
CA ARG A 10 1.36 -40.92 2.95
C ARG A 10 1.74 -40.98 1.47
N ASN A 11 0.78 -40.78 0.57
CA ASN A 11 1.04 -40.75 -0.87
C ASN A 11 1.89 -39.55 -1.28
N ILE A 12 1.67 -38.39 -0.65
CA ILE A 12 2.48 -37.20 -0.90
C ILE A 12 3.92 -37.42 -0.41
N LEU A 13 4.12 -37.94 0.80
CA LEU A 13 5.45 -38.23 1.35
C LEU A 13 6.21 -39.26 0.50
N LYS A 14 5.54 -40.33 0.04
CA LYS A 14 6.11 -41.28 -0.92
C LYS A 14 6.51 -40.61 -2.24
N ALA A 15 5.65 -39.74 -2.78
CA ALA A 15 5.95 -38.99 -4.00
C ALA A 15 7.12 -38.00 -3.83
N LYS A 16 7.37 -37.52 -2.59
CA LYS A 16 8.54 -36.69 -2.27
C LYS A 16 9.83 -37.50 -2.07
N GLY A 17 9.74 -38.82 -1.97
CA GLY A 17 10.89 -39.73 -1.91
C GLY A 17 11.07 -40.45 -0.57
N LEU A 18 10.09 -40.42 0.34
CA LEU A 18 10.16 -41.22 1.57
C LEU A 18 9.81 -42.68 1.30
N SER A 19 10.66 -43.59 1.79
CA SER A 19 10.38 -45.02 1.80
C SER A 19 9.37 -45.37 2.90
N GLU A 20 8.78 -46.56 2.84
CA GLU A 20 7.90 -47.04 3.92
C GLU A 20 8.64 -47.22 5.26
N GLN A 21 9.95 -47.50 5.20
CA GLN A 21 10.81 -47.60 6.38
C GLN A 21 10.97 -46.23 7.07
N HIS A 22 11.13 -45.14 6.30
CA HIS A 22 11.20 -43.78 6.85
C HIS A 22 9.88 -43.35 7.47
N LEU A 23 8.75 -43.76 6.88
CA LEU A 23 7.42 -43.47 7.44
C LEU A 23 7.17 -44.23 8.75
N ALA A 24 7.68 -45.46 8.89
CA ALA A 24 7.62 -46.21 10.14
C ALA A 24 8.49 -45.56 11.23
N ALA A 25 9.73 -45.18 10.90
CA ALA A 25 10.62 -44.48 11.82
C ALA A 25 10.05 -43.13 12.31
N LEU A 26 9.39 -42.36 11.43
CA LEU A 26 8.69 -41.13 11.83
C LEU A 26 7.50 -41.39 12.76
N ALA A 27 6.77 -42.49 12.54
CA ALA A 27 5.66 -42.87 13.41
C ALA A 27 6.15 -43.30 14.81
N ASP A 28 7.29 -44.00 14.90
CA ASP A 28 7.92 -44.38 16.17
C ASP A 28 8.40 -43.14 16.96
N LEU A 29 8.82 -42.09 16.26
CA LEU A 29 9.18 -40.78 16.83
C LEU A 29 7.95 -39.92 17.19
N GLY A 30 6.73 -40.41 16.95
CA GLY A 30 5.49 -39.70 17.27
C GLY A 30 5.08 -38.64 16.25
N VAL A 31 5.72 -38.61 15.07
CA VAL A 31 5.34 -37.72 13.95
C VAL A 31 4.22 -38.40 13.17
N SER A 32 3.00 -37.88 13.33
CA SER A 32 1.77 -38.56 12.93
C SER A 32 0.89 -37.74 12.01
N GLY A 33 1.15 -36.43 11.90
CA GLY A 33 0.50 -35.56 10.95
C GLY A 33 1.39 -34.43 10.44
N ARG A 34 0.88 -33.68 9.46
CA ARG A 34 1.56 -32.50 8.90
C ARG A 34 1.98 -31.48 9.97
N ALA A 35 1.19 -31.32 11.02
CA ALA A 35 1.45 -30.35 12.10
C ALA A 35 2.71 -30.71 12.92
N ASP A 36 3.06 -31.99 13.03
CA ASP A 36 4.18 -32.44 13.86
C ASP A 36 5.54 -32.08 13.25
N PHE A 37 5.59 -31.86 11.93
CA PHE A 37 6.77 -31.34 11.24
C PHE A 37 7.14 -29.90 11.66
N ALA A 38 6.22 -29.15 12.28
CA ALA A 38 6.52 -27.85 12.88
C ALA A 38 7.52 -27.96 14.03
N SER A 39 7.51 -29.07 14.78
CA SER A 39 8.45 -29.32 15.87
C SER A 39 9.84 -29.70 15.38
N ILE A 40 9.94 -30.26 14.17
CA ILE A 40 11.22 -30.60 13.53
C ILE A 40 11.85 -29.32 12.96
N GLY A 41 11.06 -28.50 12.27
CA GLY A 41 11.38 -27.11 11.91
C GLY A 41 12.53 -26.90 10.91
N SER A 42 13.48 -27.82 10.79
CA SER A 42 14.69 -27.67 9.97
C SER A 42 15.08 -28.96 9.25
N CYS A 43 15.76 -28.82 8.11
CA CYS A 43 16.29 -29.95 7.34
C CYS A 43 17.35 -30.72 8.14
N GLU A 44 18.15 -30.02 8.93
CA GLU A 44 19.22 -30.61 9.74
C GLU A 44 18.64 -31.54 10.82
N THR A 45 17.63 -31.08 11.56
CA THR A 45 16.95 -31.89 12.57
C THR A 45 16.26 -33.11 11.95
N LEU A 46 15.73 -33.00 10.72
CA LEU A 46 15.14 -34.15 10.02
C LEU A 46 16.20 -35.18 9.57
N LEU A 47 17.39 -34.72 9.19
CA LEU A 47 18.52 -35.60 8.83
C LEU A 47 19.16 -36.25 10.07
N GLU A 48 19.17 -35.57 11.22
CA GLU A 48 19.61 -36.17 12.49
C GLU A 48 18.68 -37.29 12.95
N LEU A 49 17.38 -37.15 12.73
CA LEU A 49 16.38 -38.17 13.05
C LEU A 49 16.37 -39.32 12.03
N LEU A 50 16.73 -39.05 10.77
CA LEU A 50 16.78 -40.03 9.67
C LEU A 50 18.09 -39.86 8.87
N PRO A 51 19.21 -40.43 9.33
CA PRO A 51 20.52 -40.24 8.71
C PRO A 51 20.64 -40.84 7.30
N ASP A 52 19.75 -41.78 6.95
CA ASP A 52 19.70 -42.41 5.62
C ASP A 52 18.92 -41.59 4.58
N LEU A 53 18.39 -40.42 4.98
CA LEU A 53 17.61 -39.55 4.10
C LEU A 53 18.52 -38.59 3.32
N ASN A 54 18.22 -38.39 2.03
CA ASN A 54 18.90 -37.38 1.22
C ASN A 54 18.42 -35.96 1.62
N THR A 55 19.36 -35.02 1.76
CA THR A 55 19.12 -33.59 2.03
C THR A 55 18.07 -32.98 1.10
N GLU A 56 18.05 -33.35 -0.18
CA GLU A 56 17.06 -32.85 -1.13
C GLU A 56 15.64 -33.36 -0.87
N VAL A 57 15.51 -34.57 -0.34
CA VAL A 57 14.22 -35.17 0.03
C VAL A 57 13.72 -34.53 1.32
N ALA A 58 14.60 -34.31 2.30
CA ALA A 58 14.29 -33.60 3.54
C ALA A 58 13.73 -32.19 3.27
N ALA A 59 14.38 -31.43 2.38
CA ALA A 59 13.92 -30.10 1.98
C ALA A 59 12.54 -30.14 1.31
N ARG A 60 12.31 -31.11 0.41
CA ARG A 60 11.01 -31.29 -0.29
C ARG A 60 9.87 -31.65 0.64
N VAL A 61 10.14 -32.47 1.66
CA VAL A 61 9.16 -32.90 2.66
C VAL A 61 8.80 -31.75 3.56
N LEU A 62 9.80 -31.04 4.07
CA LEU A 62 9.56 -29.87 4.88
C LEU A 62 8.79 -28.83 4.07
N ASN A 63 9.14 -28.55 2.80
CA ASN A 63 8.47 -27.53 1.98
C ASN A 63 6.98 -27.83 1.77
N TRP A 64 6.64 -29.11 1.73
CA TRP A 64 5.25 -29.52 1.77
C TRP A 64 4.63 -29.38 3.18
N ALA A 65 5.34 -29.80 4.22
CA ALA A 65 4.79 -29.92 5.56
C ALA A 65 4.59 -28.56 6.25
N LEU A 66 5.58 -27.67 6.15
CA LEU A 66 5.53 -26.34 6.73
C LEU A 66 4.87 -25.36 5.75
N PRO A 67 4.02 -24.42 6.20
CA PRO A 67 3.57 -23.32 5.36
C PRO A 67 4.79 -22.51 4.89
N SER A 68 4.80 -22.01 3.64
CA SER A 68 5.90 -21.23 3.01
C SER A 68 6.52 -20.10 3.85
N ALA A 69 5.90 -19.71 4.97
CA ALA A 69 6.49 -18.80 5.94
C ALA A 69 7.63 -19.40 6.79
N ALA A 70 7.78 -20.73 6.85
CA ALA A 70 8.74 -21.41 7.71
C ALA A 70 9.87 -22.14 6.96
N LEU A 71 9.87 -22.12 5.62
CA LEU A 71 10.98 -22.66 4.82
C LEU A 71 11.44 -21.64 3.83
N GLY A 72 12.62 -21.08 4.10
CA GLY A 72 13.42 -20.42 3.08
C GLY A 72 13.70 -21.42 1.97
N GLU A 73 13.13 -21.19 0.79
CA GLU A 73 13.36 -22.04 -0.36
C GLU A 73 14.76 -21.83 -0.97
N PRO A 74 15.38 -22.89 -1.51
CA PRO A 74 16.56 -22.80 -2.36
C PRO A 74 16.14 -22.45 -3.80
N VAL A 75 16.79 -21.44 -4.38
CA VAL A 75 16.54 -20.97 -5.75
C VAL A 75 17.28 -21.87 -6.75
N PRO A 76 16.64 -22.39 -7.83
CA PRO A 76 17.36 -22.91 -8.97
C PRO A 76 17.80 -21.76 -9.89
N SER A 77 19.12 -21.66 -10.06
CA SER A 77 19.80 -20.79 -11.02
C SER A 77 19.70 -21.32 -12.45
N ALA A 78 19.15 -20.50 -13.36
CA ALA A 78 19.48 -20.34 -14.80
C ALA A 78 18.40 -19.43 -15.45
N LEU A 79 18.65 -18.30 -16.11
CA LEU A 79 19.84 -17.75 -16.77
C LEU A 79 19.79 -16.19 -16.79
N SER A 80 20.94 -15.61 -16.42
CA SER A 80 21.64 -14.47 -17.02
C SER A 80 20.87 -13.19 -17.41
N GLY A 81 21.05 -12.15 -16.59
CA GLY A 81 20.85 -10.74 -16.94
C GLY A 81 21.45 -9.84 -15.85
N GLU A 82 22.37 -8.98 -16.23
CA GLU A 82 23.30 -8.22 -15.39
C GLU A 82 22.60 -7.28 -14.40
N THR A 83 22.97 -7.30 -13.11
CA THR A 83 23.70 -6.22 -12.41
C THR A 83 23.84 -6.55 -10.92
N GLN A 84 24.99 -6.17 -10.37
CA GLN A 84 25.44 -6.44 -9.01
C GLN A 84 24.43 -5.94 -7.95
N ALA A 85 23.87 -6.87 -7.18
CA ALA A 85 23.12 -6.57 -5.95
C ALA A 85 23.80 -7.27 -4.78
N GLY A 86 24.65 -6.52 -4.09
CA GLY A 86 25.11 -6.87 -2.75
C GLY A 86 23.96 -6.73 -1.74
N ALA A 87 23.78 -7.78 -0.95
CA ALA A 87 23.08 -7.81 0.33
C ALA A 87 21.57 -7.53 0.33
N ALA A 88 20.79 -8.48 -0.20
CA ALA A 88 19.39 -8.67 0.17
C ALA A 88 19.28 -9.36 1.54
N MET A 89 19.49 -8.57 2.60
CA MET A 89 19.03 -8.87 3.96
C MET A 89 17.90 -7.86 4.23
N PHE A 90 16.80 -8.29 4.84
CA PHE A 90 15.54 -7.56 5.09
C PHE A 90 14.48 -7.60 3.95
N LEU A 91 13.67 -8.67 3.94
CA LEU A 91 12.36 -8.73 3.25
C LEU A 91 11.19 -8.80 4.24
N GLN A 92 11.30 -8.14 5.39
CA GLN A 92 10.19 -7.27 5.76
C GLN A 92 10.50 -5.98 5.04
N GLY A 93 9.66 -5.60 4.07
CA GLY A 93 9.82 -4.33 3.35
C GLY A 93 9.96 -3.23 4.38
N LEU A 94 11.20 -2.83 4.67
CA LEU A 94 11.50 -1.74 5.56
C LEU A 94 10.96 -0.54 4.83
N VAL A 95 9.72 -0.14 5.16
CA VAL A 95 9.10 1.06 4.61
C VAL A 95 9.85 2.22 5.25
N VAL A 96 11.01 2.54 4.66
CA VAL A 96 11.76 3.74 4.98
C VAL A 96 10.90 4.90 4.47
N ASN A 97 10.10 5.44 5.37
CA ASN A 97 9.46 6.72 5.16
C ASN A 97 10.54 7.77 5.41
N SER A 98 11.25 8.10 4.32
CA SER A 98 12.09 9.31 4.27
C SER A 98 11.24 10.51 4.68
N SER A 99 11.81 11.47 5.40
CA SER A 99 11.14 12.72 5.80
C SER A 99 10.46 13.47 4.64
N ASP A 100 10.92 13.25 3.41
CA ASP A 100 10.39 13.85 2.19
C ASP A 100 9.27 13.03 1.52
N SER A 101 8.65 12.06 2.22
CA SER A 101 7.54 11.29 1.65
C SER A 101 6.28 12.14 1.56
N THR A 102 5.78 12.31 0.33
CA THR A 102 4.49 12.93 0.02
C THR A 102 3.37 11.91 0.08
N TYR A 103 2.21 12.34 0.59
CA TYR A 103 1.01 11.52 0.73
C TYR A 103 -0.16 12.18 0.04
N CYS A 104 -1.04 11.37 -0.55
CA CYS A 104 -2.27 11.88 -1.14
C CYS A 104 -3.21 12.41 -0.03
N VAL A 105 -3.74 13.62 -0.20
CA VAL A 105 -4.67 14.23 0.76
C VAL A 105 -6.00 13.46 0.84
N HIS A 106 -6.41 12.81 -0.24
CA HIS A 106 -7.69 12.09 -0.31
C HIS A 106 -7.63 10.68 0.27
N CYS A 107 -6.60 9.90 -0.09
CA CYS A 107 -6.52 8.48 0.27
C CYS A 107 -5.32 8.12 1.15
N GLN A 108 -4.47 9.10 1.52
CA GLN A 108 -3.28 8.91 2.37
C GLN A 108 -2.25 7.91 1.80
N ALA A 109 -2.40 7.49 0.54
CA ALA A 109 -1.43 6.62 -0.11
C ALA A 109 -0.14 7.40 -0.38
N LYS A 110 1.01 6.76 -0.13
CA LYS A 110 2.35 7.30 -0.45
C LYS A 110 2.45 7.57 -1.95
N GLN A 111 2.86 8.78 -2.30
CA GLN A 111 3.04 9.19 -3.69
C GLN A 111 4.53 9.27 -4.03
N PRO A 112 4.88 9.28 -5.33
CA PRO A 112 6.24 9.54 -5.80
C PRO A 112 6.82 10.87 -5.31
N LYS A 113 8.14 11.02 -5.31
CA LYS A 113 8.81 12.25 -4.85
C LYS A 113 8.52 13.48 -5.73
N ASP A 114 8.19 13.26 -6.99
CA ASP A 114 7.77 14.25 -7.96
C ASP A 114 6.27 14.60 -7.88
N TYR A 115 5.51 14.01 -6.93
CA TYR A 115 4.11 14.33 -6.73
C TYR A 115 3.90 15.79 -6.31
N SER A 116 3.30 16.55 -7.20
CA SER A 116 3.10 17.98 -7.09
C SER A 116 1.63 18.37 -7.17
N VAL A 117 1.35 19.63 -6.87
CA VAL A 117 -0.01 20.18 -6.85
C VAL A 117 -0.56 20.15 -8.28
N GLY A 118 -1.71 19.49 -8.49
CA GLY A 118 -2.30 19.28 -9.81
C GLY A 118 -2.08 17.89 -10.43
N ASP A 119 -1.18 17.07 -9.89
CA ASP A 119 -0.96 15.69 -10.37
C ASP A 119 -2.09 14.74 -9.95
N LEU A 120 -2.28 13.64 -10.68
CA LEU A 120 -3.27 12.62 -10.31
C LEU A 120 -2.65 11.61 -9.35
N CYS A 121 -3.36 11.28 -8.28
CA CYS A 121 -2.96 10.21 -7.37
C CYS A 121 -3.01 8.86 -8.08
N LEU A 122 -1.91 8.09 -8.03
CA LEU A 122 -1.82 6.76 -8.67
C LEU A 122 -2.77 5.72 -8.07
N ASN A 123 -3.23 5.94 -6.82
CA ASN A 123 -4.09 4.98 -6.11
C ASN A 123 -5.59 5.33 -6.24
N CYS A 124 -5.98 6.58 -6.03
CA CYS A 124 -7.39 6.98 -6.07
C CYS A 124 -7.80 7.73 -7.34
N GLY A 125 -6.86 8.10 -8.21
CA GLY A 125 -7.13 8.85 -9.44
C GLY A 125 -7.62 10.29 -9.23
N LEU A 126 -7.71 10.76 -7.99
CA LEU A 126 -8.08 12.14 -7.68
C LEU A 126 -6.87 13.05 -7.81
N GLN A 127 -7.12 14.29 -8.22
CA GLN A 127 -6.09 15.32 -8.28
C GLN A 127 -5.51 15.58 -6.89
N ALA A 128 -4.19 15.74 -6.83
CA ALA A 128 -3.46 16.36 -5.72
C ALA A 128 -4.07 17.73 -5.43
N GLU A 129 -3.82 18.27 -4.23
CA GLU A 129 -4.48 19.49 -3.69
C GLU A 129 -4.93 20.47 -4.80
N PRO A 130 -6.21 20.88 -4.81
CA PRO A 130 -6.69 21.78 -5.85
C PRO A 130 -5.90 23.08 -5.82
N ILE A 131 -5.36 23.46 -6.99
CA ILE A 131 -4.73 24.77 -7.16
C ILE A 131 -5.84 25.82 -7.15
N GLU A 132 -6.09 26.42 -5.99
CA GLU A 132 -7.09 27.47 -5.87
C GLU A 132 -6.55 28.80 -6.43
N THR A 133 -7.43 29.54 -7.10
CA THR A 133 -7.10 30.87 -7.64
C THR A 133 -7.56 31.95 -6.67
N CYS A 134 -6.69 32.90 -6.33
CA CYS A 134 -7.04 33.96 -5.40
C CYS A 134 -8.02 34.95 -6.04
N TYR A 135 -9.21 35.14 -5.46
CA TYR A 135 -10.19 36.12 -5.96
C TYR A 135 -9.71 37.58 -5.86
N TRP A 136 -8.73 37.88 -5.01
CA TRP A 136 -8.25 39.23 -4.77
C TRP A 136 -7.11 39.65 -5.72
N CYS A 137 -6.10 38.80 -5.89
CA CYS A 137 -4.93 39.13 -6.72
C CYS A 137 -4.77 38.27 -7.98
N GLY A 138 -5.56 37.20 -8.13
CA GLY A 138 -5.48 36.29 -9.28
C GLY A 138 -4.32 35.29 -9.21
N THR A 139 -3.42 35.39 -8.24
CA THR A 139 -2.34 34.41 -8.04
C THR A 139 -2.93 33.07 -7.60
N SER A 140 -2.43 31.99 -8.22
CA SER A 140 -2.71 30.62 -7.83
C SER A 140 -1.64 30.11 -6.86
N GLY A 141 -2.02 29.22 -5.95
CA GLY A 141 -1.06 28.59 -5.05
C GLY A 141 -1.70 27.60 -4.08
N PRO A 142 -0.88 26.78 -3.41
CA PRO A 142 -1.38 25.82 -2.44
C PRO A 142 -1.74 26.47 -1.10
N GLY A 143 -2.60 25.79 -0.35
CA GLY A 143 -3.00 26.15 1.01
C GLY A 143 -4.32 26.91 1.12
N ARG A 144 -4.60 27.45 2.31
CA ARG A 144 -5.88 28.14 2.63
C ARG A 144 -5.86 29.65 2.43
N PHE A 145 -4.68 30.26 2.31
CA PHE A 145 -4.52 31.71 2.15
C PHE A 145 -3.51 32.01 1.05
N CYS A 146 -3.76 33.08 0.31
CA CYS A 146 -2.86 33.57 -0.72
C CYS A 146 -1.60 34.16 -0.08
N ARG A 147 -0.43 33.67 -0.48
CA ARG A 147 0.86 34.16 0.02
C ARG A 147 1.18 35.59 -0.42
N THR A 148 0.58 36.06 -1.52
CA THR A 148 0.83 37.40 -2.07
C THR A 148 0.01 38.47 -1.35
N CYS A 149 -1.29 38.24 -1.14
CA CYS A 149 -2.21 39.27 -0.63
C CYS A 149 -2.91 38.92 0.69
N GLY A 150 -2.70 37.71 1.22
CA GLY A 150 -3.28 37.22 2.46
C GLY A 150 -4.77 36.87 2.41
N ALA A 151 -5.45 37.01 1.26
CA ALA A 151 -6.86 36.63 1.14
C ALA A 151 -7.02 35.11 1.31
N ALA A 152 -8.05 34.66 2.03
CA ALA A 152 -8.37 33.24 2.11
C ALA A 152 -8.78 32.70 0.73
N PHE A 153 -8.41 31.48 0.38
CA PHE A 153 -8.91 30.87 -0.85
C PHE A 153 -10.38 30.50 -0.69
N VAL A 154 -11.13 30.69 -1.78
CA VAL A 154 -12.51 30.20 -1.94
C VAL A 154 -12.46 29.01 -2.89
N ILE A 155 -13.41 28.08 -2.75
CA ILE A 155 -13.47 26.95 -3.68
C ILE A 155 -13.66 27.45 -5.12
N THR A 156 -13.03 26.77 -6.07
CA THR A 156 -13.05 27.15 -7.49
C THR A 156 -14.48 27.39 -8.03
N ALA A 157 -15.46 26.60 -7.57
CA ALA A 157 -16.86 26.78 -7.94
C ALA A 157 -17.42 28.16 -7.53
N GLU A 158 -17.00 28.71 -6.39
CA GLU A 158 -17.49 29.98 -5.84
C GLU A 158 -16.62 31.20 -6.23
N LEU A 159 -15.50 30.98 -6.93
CA LEU A 159 -14.60 32.05 -7.38
C LEU A 159 -15.32 33.21 -8.11
N PRO A 160 -16.26 32.97 -9.04
CA PRO A 160 -16.98 34.06 -9.70
C PRO A 160 -17.86 34.88 -8.75
N LEU A 161 -18.40 34.27 -7.69
CA LEU A 161 -19.16 34.97 -6.66
C LEU A 161 -18.25 35.86 -5.82
N ALA A 162 -17.07 35.35 -5.43
CA ALA A 162 -16.08 36.13 -4.69
C ALA A 162 -15.58 37.34 -5.49
N LEU A 163 -15.37 37.18 -6.80
CA LEU A 163 -15.02 38.28 -7.71
C LEU A 163 -16.15 39.31 -7.82
N LEU A 164 -17.41 38.88 -7.84
CA LEU A 164 -18.56 39.78 -7.84
C LEU A 164 -18.61 40.59 -6.53
N LEU A 165 -18.51 39.94 -5.37
CA LEU A 165 -18.54 40.61 -4.06
C LEU A 165 -17.37 41.59 -3.89
N ARG A 166 -16.19 41.26 -4.42
CA ARG A 166 -15.07 42.20 -4.49
C ARG A 166 -15.40 43.45 -5.31
N ARG A 167 -16.05 43.29 -6.47
CA ARG A 167 -16.49 44.42 -7.31
C ARG A 167 -17.58 45.26 -6.64
N GLU A 168 -18.43 44.63 -5.83
CA GLU A 168 -19.44 45.30 -5.00
C GLU A 168 -18.84 46.00 -3.76
N GLY A 169 -17.54 45.90 -3.52
CA GLY A 169 -16.82 46.63 -2.47
C GLY A 169 -16.82 45.94 -1.10
N VAL A 170 -17.15 44.65 -1.03
CA VAL A 170 -17.04 43.87 0.22
C VAL A 170 -15.56 43.76 0.63
N ALA A 171 -15.29 43.90 1.93
CA ALA A 171 -13.94 43.81 2.45
C ALA A 171 -13.30 42.44 2.17
N LYS A 172 -11.97 42.44 1.98
CA LYS A 172 -11.20 41.26 1.61
C LYS A 172 -11.51 40.07 2.51
N ASP A 173 -11.49 40.26 3.82
CA ASP A 173 -11.60 39.17 4.80
C ASP A 173 -13.05 38.71 5.03
N ASP A 174 -14.04 39.54 4.66
CA ASP A 174 -15.47 39.25 4.84
C ASP A 174 -16.05 38.41 3.70
N ILE A 175 -15.45 38.46 2.51
CA ILE A 175 -15.96 37.75 1.32
C ILE A 175 -16.14 36.24 1.57
N PRO A 176 -15.14 35.49 2.07
CA PRO A 176 -15.29 34.05 2.31
C PRO A 176 -16.29 33.74 3.43
N ALA A 177 -16.43 34.60 4.43
CA ALA A 177 -17.41 34.44 5.50
C ALA A 177 -18.83 34.66 4.97
N LYS A 178 -19.02 35.71 4.17
CA LYS A 178 -20.31 36.04 3.54
C LYS A 178 -20.78 34.92 2.61
N ILE A 179 -19.92 34.40 1.74
CA ILE A 179 -20.29 33.31 0.84
C ILE A 179 -20.71 32.05 1.61
N ARG A 180 -20.03 31.73 2.73
CA ARG A 180 -20.40 30.59 3.57
C ARG A 180 -21.70 30.80 4.34
N ALA A 181 -22.02 32.04 4.72
CA ALA A 181 -23.24 32.38 5.42
C ALA A 181 -24.48 32.39 4.49
N MET A 182 -24.29 32.63 3.19
CA MET A 182 -25.39 32.70 2.22
C MET A 182 -26.00 31.32 1.94
N GLY A 183 -27.33 31.26 1.93
CA GLY A 183 -28.09 30.08 1.51
C GLY A 183 -28.05 29.86 -0.01
N GLU A 184 -28.43 28.66 -0.47
CA GLU A 184 -28.40 28.30 -1.90
C GLU A 184 -29.25 29.22 -2.78
N ALA A 185 -30.43 29.64 -2.30
CA ALA A 185 -31.31 30.55 -3.03
C ALA A 185 -30.65 31.92 -3.29
N GLU A 186 -29.95 32.47 -2.29
CA GLU A 186 -29.25 33.75 -2.42
C GLU A 186 -28.04 33.63 -3.35
N LYS A 187 -27.27 32.54 -3.23
CA LYS A 187 -26.18 32.23 -4.15
C LYS A 187 -26.68 32.15 -5.59
N GLN A 188 -27.85 31.54 -5.82
CA GLN A 188 -28.44 31.43 -7.15
C GLN A 188 -28.80 32.81 -7.76
N VAL A 189 -29.28 33.75 -6.95
CA VAL A 189 -29.54 35.13 -7.38
C VAL A 189 -28.23 35.82 -7.81
N LEU A 190 -27.16 35.68 -7.01
CA LEU A 190 -25.84 36.22 -7.36
C LEU A 190 -25.28 35.58 -8.63
N TRP A 191 -25.44 34.27 -8.80
CA TRP A 191 -25.07 33.57 -10.04
C TRP A 191 -25.79 34.14 -11.26
N GLY A 192 -27.06 34.52 -11.11
CA GLY A 192 -27.81 35.22 -12.15
C GLY A 192 -27.13 36.53 -12.56
N ARG A 193 -26.60 37.31 -11.59
CA ARG A 193 -25.84 38.54 -11.87
C ARG A 193 -24.50 38.25 -12.54
N VAL A 194 -23.74 37.27 -12.05
CA VAL A 194 -22.46 36.85 -12.64
C VAL A 194 -22.64 36.48 -14.12
N ARG A 195 -23.67 35.68 -14.45
CA ARG A 195 -23.95 35.26 -15.83
C ARG A 195 -24.33 36.43 -16.74
N ARG A 196 -25.07 37.43 -16.23
CA ARG A 196 -25.37 38.65 -16.98
C ARG A 196 -24.13 39.50 -17.23
N SER A 197 -23.22 39.60 -16.27
CA SER A 197 -21.99 40.39 -16.41
C SER A 197 -20.93 39.80 -17.36
N ARG A 198 -21.13 38.58 -17.86
CA ARG A 198 -20.24 37.90 -18.81
C ARG A 198 -20.75 37.91 -20.26
N ARG A 199 -21.99 38.35 -20.48
CA ARG A 199 -22.54 38.63 -21.82
C ARG A 199 -22.22 40.06 -22.20
#